data_AF-A0A966MN87-F1
#
_entry.id   AF-A0A966MN87-F1
#
_cell.length_a   1.000
_cell.length_b   1.000
_cell.length_c   1.000
_cell.angle_alpha   90.00
_cell.angle_beta   90.00
_cell.angle_gamma   90.00
#
_symmetry.space_group_name_H-M   'P 1'
#
loop_
_entity.id
_entity.type
_entity.pdbx_description
1 polymer ?
#
loop_
_entity_poly.entity_id
_entity_poly.type
_entity_poly.pdbx_seq_one_letter_code
_entity_poly.pdbx_strand_id
1 'polypeptide(L)' 'DVAAQLKLEKRINHFVVESENFESIHNHSAYALIEG' A
#
# COMPACT_ATOMS: atom_id res chain seq x y z
N ASP A 1 -6.58 3.58 4.68
CA ASP A 1 -6.30 5.00 4.37
C ASP A 1 -5.90 5.22 2.92
N VAL A 2 -4.69 4.87 2.48
CA VAL A 2 -4.23 5.17 1.10
C VAL A 2 -5.08 4.46 0.03
N ALA A 3 -5.12 3.12 0.03
CA ALA A 3 -5.90 2.36 -0.95
C ALA A 3 -7.41 2.69 -0.92
N ALA A 4 -7.94 3.02 0.27
CA ALA A 4 -9.35 3.42 0.42
C ALA A 4 -9.63 4.77 -0.25
N GLN A 5 -8.70 5.72 -0.19
CA GLN A 5 -8.82 7.00 -0.90
C GLN A 5 -8.70 6.84 -2.41
N LEU A 6 -7.75 6.02 -2.87
CA LEU A 6 -7.58 5.74 -4.31
C LEU A 6 -8.82 5.09 -4.92
N LYS A 7 -9.46 4.18 -4.19
CA LYS A 7 -10.72 3.55 -4.59
C LYS A 7 -11.89 4.51 -4.75
N LEU A 8 -11.86 5.68 -4.09
CA LEU A 8 -12.91 6.71 -4.19
C LEU A 8 -12.61 7.75 -5.28
N GLU A 9 -11.39 7.79 -5.80
CA GLU A 9 -10.97 8.74 -6.82
C GLU A 9 -11.41 8.27 -8.21
N LYS A 10 -12.47 8.89 -8.74
CA LYS A 10 -13.10 8.51 -10.03
C LYS A 10 -12.18 8.66 -11.24
N ARG A 11 -11.08 9.41 -11.12
CA ARG A 11 -10.09 9.60 -12.19
C ARG A 11 -9.05 8.49 -12.26
N ILE A 12 -8.96 7.64 -11.24
CA ILE A 12 -8.00 6.54 -11.17
C ILE A 12 -8.71 5.26 -11.59
N ASN A 13 -8.32 4.73 -12.75
CA ASN A 13 -8.90 3.51 -13.30
C ASN A 13 -8.27 2.23 -12.73
N HIS A 14 -7.05 2.32 -12.21
CA HIS A 14 -6.33 1.22 -11.58
C HIS A 14 -5.25 1.77 -10.66
N PHE A 15 -4.97 1.07 -9.55
CA PHE A 15 -3.88 1.41 -8.66
C PHE A 15 -3.24 0.17 -8.02
N VAL A 16 -1.99 0.37 -7.58
CA VAL A 16 -1.26 -0.54 -6.69
C VAL A 16 -0.71 0.29 -5.53
N VAL A 17 -0.91 -0.18 -4.30
CA VAL A 17 -0.33 0.40 -3.09
C VAL A 17 0.58 -0.62 -2.46
N GLU A 18 1.85 -0.25 -2.30
CA GLU A 18 2.87 -1.06 -1.63
C GLU A 18 3.29 -0.37 -0.33
N SER A 19 3.50 -1.16 0.72
CA SER A 19 4.06 -0.70 1.97
C SER A 19 5.15 -1.66 2.42
N GLU A 20 6.35 -1.14 2.57
CA GLU A 20 7.49 -1.85 3.15
C GLU A 20 7.89 -1.13 4.45
N ASN A 21 7.90 -1.86 5.55
CA ASN A 21 8.40 -1.39 6.84
C ASN A 21 9.69 -2.12 7.18
N PHE A 22 10.79 -1.38 7.34
CA PHE A 22 12.03 -1.92 7.88
C PHE A 22 11.89 -2.01 9.41
N GLU A 23 11.67 -3.22 9.90
CA GLU A 23 11.37 -3.45 11.32
C GLU A 23 12.54 -3.00 12.20
N SER A 24 12.31 -2.07 13.13
CA SER A 24 13.39 -1.53 13.99
C SER A 24 13.94 -2.56 14.99
N ILE A 25 13.21 -3.64 15.24
CA ILE A 25 13.56 -4.73 16.17
C ILE A 25 13.92 -6.05 15.47
N HIS A 26 13.85 -6.11 14.13
CA HIS A 26 14.19 -7.32 13.36
C HIS A 26 14.98 -6.96 12.09
N ASN A 27 15.87 -7.83 11.63
CA ASN A 27 16.60 -7.61 10.37
C ASN A 27 15.83 -8.16 9.14
N HIS A 28 14.54 -7.84 9.04
CA HIS A 28 13.71 -8.14 7.88
C HIS A 28 12.64 -7.07 7.70
N SER A 29 12.14 -6.93 6.47
CA SER A 29 11.03 -6.02 6.17
C SER A 29 9.68 -6.72 6.32
N ALA A 30 8.68 -6.01 6.83
CA ALA A 30 7.28 -6.39 6.67
C ALA A 30 6.73 -5.74 5.41
N TYR A 31 6.05 -6.52 4.55
CA TYR A 31 5.55 -6.07 3.26
C TYR A 31 4.05 -6.32 3.11
N ALA A 32 3.34 -5.35 2.53
CA ALA A 32 1.95 -5.46 2.14
C ALA A 32 1.70 -4.82 0.76
N LEU A 33 0.82 -5.45 -0.02
CA LEU A 33 0.38 -4.97 -1.34
C LEU A 33 -1.14 -5.01 -1.43
N ILE A 34 -1.72 -3.97 -2.01
CA ILE A 34 -3.15 -3.89 -2.39
C ILE A 34 -3.25 -3.41 -3.83
N GLU A 35 -4.02 -4.12 -4.65
CA GLU A 35 -4.40 -3.73 -6.01
C GLU A 35 -5.89 -3.41 -6.11
N GLY A 36 -6.27 -2.52 -7.03
CA GLY A 36 -7.67 -2.13 -7.24
C GLY A 36 -7.92 -1.26 -8.45
#